data_AF-N2BVS2-F1
#
_entry.id   AF-N2BVS2-F1
#
_cell.length_a   1.000
_cell.length_b   1.000
_cell.length_c   1.000
_cell.angle_alpha   90.00
_cell.angle_beta   90.00
_cell.angle_gamma   90.00
#
_symmetry.space_group_name_H-M   'P 1'
#
loop_
_entity.id
_entity.type
_entity.pdbx_description
1 polymer ?
#
loop_
_entity_poly.entity_id
_entity_poly.type
_entity_poly.pdbx_seq_one_letter_code
_entity_poly.pdbx_strand_id
1 'polypeptide(L)' 'MEWIPVSEKLPKDDAPVLITIAVNNSIMAMGVPGHIAFYDCDCGWQYTGGMSVGYPVVAWVPLPEPYEVE' A
#
# COMPACT_ATOMS: atom_id res chain seq x y z
N MET A 1 -11.15 -1.13 -10.20
CA MET A 1 -9.94 -0.62 -9.51
C MET A 1 -8.74 -1.22 -10.20
N GLU A 2 -7.85 -0.39 -10.74
CA GLU A 2 -6.60 -0.83 -11.36
C GLU A 2 -5.42 -0.59 -10.41
N TRP A 3 -4.47 -1.51 -10.41
CA TRP A 3 -3.23 -1.39 -9.66
C TRP A 3 -2.26 -0.48 -10.40
N ILE A 4 -1.72 0.52 -9.72
CA ILE A 4 -0.77 1.50 -10.25
C ILE A 4 0.65 1.06 -9.88
N PRO A 5 1.53 0.75 -10.85
CA PRO A 5 2.91 0.38 -10.57
C PRO A 5 3.67 1.52 -9.88
N VAL A 6 4.48 1.18 -8.87
CA VAL A 6 5.33 2.14 -8.15
C VAL A 6 6.32 2.84 -9.09
N SER A 7 6.75 2.15 -10.15
CA SER A 7 7.63 2.71 -11.19
C SER A 7 6.96 3.77 -12.06
N GLU A 8 5.63 3.78 -12.15
CA GLU A 8 4.90 4.78 -12.93
C GLU A 8 4.58 6.00 -12.07
N LYS A 9 4.06 5.77 -10.87
CA LYS A 9 3.61 6.84 -9.99
C LYS A 9 3.52 6.37 -8.54
N LEU A 10 3.92 7.25 -7.63
CA LEU A 10 3.71 7.09 -6.19
C LEU A 10 2.34 7.68 -5.79
N PRO A 11 1.67 7.14 -4.74
CA PRO A 11 0.47 7.75 -4.22
C PRO A 11 0.77 9.14 -3.67
N LYS A 12 -0.30 9.88 -3.37
CA LYS A 12 -0.14 11.12 -2.61
C LYS A 12 0.46 10.78 -1.25
N ASP A 13 1.37 11.64 -0.79
CA ASP A 13 2.00 11.55 0.52
C ASP A 13 0.95 11.34 1.63
N ASP A 14 1.21 10.40 2.53
CA ASP A 14 0.34 9.95 3.63
C ASP A 14 -1.06 9.44 3.21
N ALA A 15 -1.31 9.24 1.91
CA ALA A 15 -2.61 8.73 1.46
C ALA A 15 -2.73 7.21 1.72
N PRO A 16 -3.84 6.76 2.32
CA PRO A 16 -4.07 5.36 2.60
C PRO A 16 -4.35 4.56 1.31
N VAL A 17 -3.67 3.44 1.15
CA VAL A 17 -3.74 2.59 -0.06
C VAL A 17 -3.68 1.10 0.29
N LEU A 18 -4.12 0.26 -0.65
CA LEU A 18 -3.73 -1.15 -0.68
C LEU A 18 -2.42 -1.28 -1.47
N ILE A 19 -1.58 -2.24 -1.09
CA ILE A 19 -0.31 -2.50 -1.75
C ILE A 19 -0.17 -3.96 -2.19
N THR A 20 0.64 -4.16 -3.22
CA THR A 20 1.22 -5.47 -3.55
C THR A 20 2.72 -5.44 -3.32
N ILE A 21 3.26 -6.57 -2.89
CA ILE A 21 4.67 -6.76 -2.59
C ILE A 21 5.24 -7.94 -3.39
N ALA A 22 6.55 -7.89 -3.67
CA ALA A 22 7.28 -8.99 -4.27
C ALA A 22 8.01 -9.82 -3.21
N VAL A 23 7.71 -11.12 -3.15
CA VAL A 23 8.34 -12.10 -2.24
C VAL A 23 8.60 -13.39 -3.00
N ASN A 24 9.84 -13.89 -2.96
CA ASN A 24 10.22 -15.19 -3.57
C ASN A 24 9.67 -15.36 -5.01
N ASN A 25 9.90 -14.37 -5.87
CA ASN A 25 9.42 -14.31 -7.26
C ASN A 25 7.88 -14.34 -7.44
N SER A 26 7.12 -14.09 -6.38
CA SER A 26 5.66 -13.99 -6.40
C SER A 26 5.21 -12.58 -6.02
N ILE A 27 4.15 -12.11 -6.66
CA ILE A 27 3.48 -10.85 -6.31
C ILE A 27 2.22 -11.19 -5.51
N MET A 28 2.07 -10.58 -4.34
CA MET A 28 0.90 -10.79 -3.49
C MET A 28 0.36 -9.46 -2.95
N ALA A 29 -0.97 -9.36 -2.84
CA ALA A 29 -1.60 -8.27 -2.11
C ALA A 29 -1.36 -8.47 -0.61
N MET A 30 -0.92 -7.42 0.08
CA MET A 30 -0.69 -7.48 1.52
C MET A 30 -1.63 -6.52 2.26
N GLY A 31 -2.31 -7.05 3.26
CA GLY A 31 -2.98 -6.28 4.30
C GLY A 31 -2.51 -6.78 5.67
N VAL A 32 -2.25 -5.84 6.58
CA VAL A 32 -1.89 -6.16 7.97
C VAL A 32 -3.11 -5.83 8.84
N PRO A 33 -3.65 -6.77 9.64
CA PRO A 33 -4.84 -6.51 10.44
C PRO A 33 -4.68 -5.29 11.36
N GLY A 34 -5.61 -4.34 11.29
CA GLY A 34 -5.55 -3.11 12.08
C GLY A 34 -4.58 -2.04 11.54
N HIS A 35 -3.95 -2.28 10.40
CA HIS A 35 -2.98 -1.38 9.81
C HIS A 35 -3.29 -1.05 8.34
N ILE A 36 -3.03 0.18 7.94
CA ILE A 36 -3.22 0.68 6.57
C ILE A 36 -1.87 1.09 6.01
N ALA A 37 -1.59 0.73 4.76
CA ALA A 37 -0.36 1.13 4.08
C ALA A 37 -0.47 2.55 3.51
N PHE A 38 0.62 3.29 3.51
CA PHE A 38 0.78 4.59 2.87
C PHE A 38 2.24 4.80 2.44
N TYR A 39 2.45 5.80 1.58
CA TYR A 39 3.79 6.25 1.20
C TYR A 39 4.09 7.58 1.88
N ASP A 40 5.22 7.64 2.56
CA ASP A 40 5.80 8.82 3.20
C ASP A 40 7.03 9.24 2.38
N CYS A 41 7.13 10.50 1.99
CA CYS A 41 8.24 10.99 1.15
C CYS A 41 9.61 10.95 1.85
N ASP A 42 9.65 11.00 3.19
CA ASP A 42 10.88 10.96 3.98
C ASP A 42 11.25 9.53 4.41
N CYS A 43 10.27 8.68 4.67
CA CYS A 43 10.45 7.34 5.25
C CYS A 43 10.15 6.20 4.27
N GLY A 44 9.52 6.47 3.13
CA GLY A 44 9.10 5.48 2.16
C GLY A 44 7.79 4.77 2.54
N TRP A 45 7.68 3.48 2.20
CA TRP A 45 6.47 2.70 2.43
C TRP A 45 6.30 2.30 3.89
N GLN A 46 5.17 2.69 4.48
CA GLN A 46 4.86 2.51 5.90
C GLN A 46 3.46 1.92 6.08
N TYR A 47 3.25 1.30 7.24
CA TYR A 47 1.96 0.99 7.82
C TYR A 47 1.65 1.98 8.94
N THR A 48 0.36 2.22 9.18
CA THR A 48 -0.10 2.99 10.35
C THR A 48 0.54 2.45 11.64
N GLY A 49 0.83 3.32 12.60
CA GLY A 49 1.57 2.93 13.81
C GLY A 49 3.09 2.88 13.66
N GLY A 50 3.63 3.41 12.55
CA GLY A 50 5.08 3.63 12.37
C GLY A 50 5.87 2.38 11.98
N MET A 51 5.21 1.36 11.42
CA MET A 51 5.85 0.12 10.99
C MET A 51 6.23 0.21 9.51
N SER A 52 7.50 -0.02 9.17
CA SER A 52 7.93 -0.04 7.77
C SER A 52 7.51 -1.29 7.02
N VAL A 53 7.20 -1.14 5.73
CA VAL A 53 6.93 -2.27 4.84
C VAL A 53 8.26 -2.97 4.53
N GLY A 54 8.43 -4.17 5.07
CA GLY A 54 9.70 -4.93 4.97
C GLY A 54 9.99 -5.59 3.62
N TYR A 55 9.13 -5.40 2.62
CA TYR A 55 9.26 -6.01 1.30
C TYR A 55 9.12 -4.97 0.18
N PRO A 56 9.71 -5.20 -1.01
CA PRO A 56 9.55 -4.29 -2.14
C PRO A 56 8.08 -4.17 -2.54
N VAL A 57 7.53 -2.96 -2.42
CA VAL A 57 6.20 -2.64 -2.92
C VAL A 57 6.28 -2.45 -4.43
N VAL A 58 5.42 -3.15 -5.19
CA VAL A 58 5.46 -3.15 -6.66
C VAL A 58 4.30 -2.38 -7.30
N ALA A 59 3.12 -2.38 -6.66
CA ALA A 59 1.98 -1.60 -7.10
C ALA A 59 1.05 -1.25 -5.93
N TRP A 60 0.22 -0.22 -6.12
CA TRP A 60 -0.75 0.25 -5.12
C TRP A 60 -2.09 0.61 -5.76
N VAL A 61 -3.13 0.73 -4.94
CA VAL A 61 -4.44 1.26 -5.37
C VAL A 61 -5.08 2.02 -4.20
N PRO A 62 -5.83 3.12 -4.43
CA PRO A 62 -6.58 3.78 -3.37
C PRO A 62 -7.46 2.79 -2.62
N LEU A 63 -7.64 3.00 -1.31
CA LEU A 63 -8.64 2.22 -0.57
C LEU A 63 -10.01 2.38 -1.27
N PRO A 64 -10.78 1.29 -1.40
CA PRO A 64 -12.18 1.42 -1.79
C PRO A 64 -12.88 2.36 -0.81
N GLU A 65 -13.85 3.13 -1.31
CA GLU A 65 -14.76 3.84 -0.42
C GLU A 65 -15.33 2.82 0.59
N PRO A 66 -15.48 3.20 1.87
CA PRO A 66 -16.02 2.30 2.86
C PRO A 66 -17.32 1.70 2.35
N TYR A 67 -17.46 0.38 2.50
CA TYR A 67 -18.73 -0.27 2.23
C TYR A 67 -19.75 0.30 3.22
N GLU A 68 -20.70 1.09 2.72
CA GLU A 68 -21.86 1.47 3.51
C GLU A 68 -22.63 0.19 3.80
N VAL A 69 -22.58 -0.23 5.07
CA VAL A 69 -23.47 -1.28 5.57
C VAL A 69 -24.83 -0.62 5.70
N GLU A 70 -25.70 -0.77 4.70
CA GLU A 70 -27.14 -0.52 4.87
C GLU A 70 -27.74 -1.51 5.87
#